data_AF-A0AAD3R148-F1
#
_entry.id   AF-A0AAD3R148-F1
#
_cell.length_a   1.000
_cell.length_b   1.000
_cell.length_c   1.000
_cell.angle_alpha   90.00
_cell.angle_beta   90.00
_cell.angle_gamma   90.00
#
_symmetry.space_group_name_H-M   'P 1'
#
loop_
_entity.id
_entity.type
_entity.pdbx_description
1 polymer ?
#
loop_
_entity_poly.entity_id
_entity_poly.type
_entity_poly.pdbx_seq_one_letter_code
_entity_poly.pdbx_strand_id
1 'polypeptide(L)'
;MHSYHVFEECGNSTETLITFVQSRFADFQHNCQPSPLSASGCVRESRAMCLKAYAGLIGTIMTPNYVSNSSTEVSQWCTCDGSGNEWQGCQRILHMFSSNICLRE
;
A
#
# COMPACT_ATOMS: atom_id res chain seq x y z
N MET A 1 -30.45 0.83 4.11
CA MET A 1 -29.24 1.59 4.49
C MET A 1 -28.33 0.67 5.29
N HIS A 2 -27.56 -0.16 4.60
CA HIS A 2 -26.35 -0.76 5.15
C HIS A 2 -25.36 -0.80 3.99
N SER A 3 -24.59 0.29 3.83
CA SER A 3 -23.45 0.31 2.92
C SER A 3 -22.35 -0.52 3.56
N TYR A 4 -22.49 -1.85 3.45
CA TYR A 4 -21.40 -2.77 3.65
C TYR A 4 -20.40 -2.52 2.51
N HIS A 5 -19.46 -1.61 2.74
CA HIS A 5 -18.23 -1.57 1.96
C HIS A 5 -17.65 -2.98 2.03
N VAL A 6 -17.66 -3.68 0.90
CA VAL A 6 -17.08 -5.00 0.75
C VAL A 6 -15.60 -4.85 1.08
N PHE A 7 -15.19 -5.32 2.25
CA PHE A 7 -13.78 -5.46 2.61
C PHE A 7 -13.26 -6.63 1.77
N GLU A 8 -12.58 -6.35 0.65
CA GLU A 8 -11.90 -7.39 -0.11
C GLU A 8 -10.72 -7.93 0.69
N GLU A 9 -10.44 -9.23 0.57
CA GLU A 9 -9.21 -9.83 1.09
C GLU A 9 -8.06 -9.35 0.19
N CYS A 10 -7.00 -8.73 0.76
CA CYS A 10 -5.90 -8.22 -0.07
C CYS A 10 -5.21 -9.32 -0.91
N GLY A 11 -5.47 -10.60 -0.60
CA GLY A 11 -4.95 -11.78 -1.29
C GLY A 11 -5.91 -12.53 -2.22
N ASN A 12 -7.19 -12.12 -2.35
CA ASN A 12 -8.21 -12.90 -3.08
C ASN A 12 -8.92 -12.13 -4.22
N SER A 13 -8.52 -10.88 -4.52
CA SER A 13 -8.88 -10.19 -5.78
C SER A 13 -8.07 -10.72 -6.98
N THR A 14 -7.77 -12.02 -6.96
CA THR A 14 -6.77 -12.69 -7.79
C THR A 14 -7.30 -13.00 -9.18
N GLU A 15 -6.64 -12.37 -10.16
CA GLU A 15 -6.22 -12.91 -11.47
C GLU A 15 -6.54 -12.00 -12.66
N THR A 16 -7.68 -11.30 -12.71
CA THR A 16 -8.05 -10.50 -13.91
C THR A 16 -7.55 -9.04 -13.87
N LEU A 17 -7.26 -8.47 -12.69
CA LEU A 17 -6.83 -7.06 -12.51
C LEU A 17 -5.33 -6.89 -12.19
N ILE A 18 -4.65 -7.98 -11.85
CA ILE A 18 -3.26 -8.00 -11.36
C ILE A 18 -2.26 -7.49 -12.40
N THR A 19 -2.51 -7.68 -13.70
CA THR A 19 -1.56 -7.29 -14.75
C THR A 19 -1.44 -5.77 -14.99
N PHE A 20 -2.52 -5.00 -14.83
CA PHE A 20 -2.46 -3.54 -15.04
C PHE A 20 -1.98 -2.79 -13.78
N VAL A 21 -2.44 -3.26 -12.63
CA VAL A 21 -2.09 -2.74 -11.30
C VAL A 21 -0.68 -3.15 -10.88
N GLN A 22 -0.17 -4.28 -11.39
CA GLN A 22 1.22 -4.69 -11.19
C GLN A 22 2.21 -3.58 -11.53
N SER A 23 2.00 -2.81 -12.61
CA SER A 23 3.00 -1.82 -13.01
C SER A 23 3.11 -0.69 -11.98
N ARG A 24 1.98 -0.10 -11.58
CA ARG A 24 1.94 1.03 -10.64
C ARG A 24 2.23 0.59 -9.21
N PHE A 25 1.75 -0.58 -8.80
CA PHE A 25 2.05 -1.12 -7.48
C PHE A 25 3.50 -1.63 -7.37
N ALA A 26 4.05 -2.27 -8.40
CA ALA A 26 5.47 -2.62 -8.42
C ALA A 26 6.36 -1.37 -8.43
N ASP A 27 5.98 -0.31 -9.16
CA ASP A 27 6.65 0.98 -9.10
C ASP A 27 6.64 1.51 -7.65
N PHE A 28 5.50 1.43 -6.94
CA PHE A 28 5.41 1.82 -5.53
C PHE A 28 6.29 0.96 -4.62
N GLN A 29 6.22 -0.37 -4.73
CA GLN A 29 7.04 -1.29 -3.93
C GLN A 29 8.54 -1.05 -4.14
N HIS A 30 8.94 -0.76 -5.37
CA HIS A 30 10.34 -0.53 -5.72
C HIS A 30 10.85 0.84 -5.26
N ASN A 31 10.04 1.89 -5.37
CA ASN A 31 10.45 3.26 -5.02
C ASN A 31 10.27 3.59 -3.54
N CYS A 32 9.28 2.99 -2.88
CA CYS A 32 8.94 3.23 -1.47
C CYS A 32 9.48 2.16 -0.53
N GLN A 33 10.51 1.41 -0.92
CA GLN A 33 11.11 0.41 -0.03
C GLN A 33 11.75 1.11 1.18
N PRO A 34 11.31 0.81 2.42
CA PRO A 34 11.80 1.47 3.62
C PRO A 34 13.24 1.04 3.94
N SER A 35 14.06 1.99 4.35
CA SER A 35 15.42 1.76 4.87
C SER A 35 15.64 2.60 6.12
N PRO A 36 15.62 2.00 7.33
CA PRO A 36 15.79 2.74 8.58
C PRO A 36 17.21 3.31 8.76
N LEU A 37 18.16 2.85 7.94
CA LEU A 37 19.56 3.29 7.97
C LEU A 37 19.84 4.47 7.03
N SER A 38 18.92 4.81 6.12
CA SER A 38 19.09 5.93 5.20
C SER A 38 18.53 7.22 5.81
N ALA A 39 19.20 8.35 5.54
CA ALA A 39 18.75 9.67 5.97
C ALA A 39 17.38 10.05 5.42
N SER A 40 16.97 9.51 4.26
CA SER A 40 15.65 9.77 3.67
C SER A 40 14.61 8.72 4.06
N GLY A 41 14.95 7.73 4.89
CA GLY A 41 14.08 6.58 5.19
C GLY A 41 13.80 5.63 4.02
N CYS A 42 14.36 5.88 2.83
CA CYS A 42 14.11 5.10 1.61
C CYS A 42 15.40 4.42 1.14
N VAL A 43 15.31 3.20 0.58
CA VAL A 43 16.48 2.52 0.00
C VAL A 43 17.12 3.33 -1.14
N ARG A 44 16.32 4.02 -1.96
CA ARG A 44 16.80 4.80 -3.12
C ARG A 44 17.21 6.24 -2.77
N GLU A 45 17.18 6.60 -1.49
CA GLU A 45 17.46 7.96 -0.98
C GLU A 45 16.62 9.08 -1.63
N SER A 46 15.50 8.71 -2.27
CA SER A 46 14.69 9.63 -3.07
C SER A 46 13.22 9.52 -2.69
N ARG A 47 12.85 10.31 -1.68
CA ARG A 47 11.45 10.43 -1.24
C ARG A 47 10.52 10.92 -2.35
N ALA A 48 11.00 11.83 -3.20
CA ALA A 48 10.23 12.36 -4.32
C ALA A 48 9.77 11.25 -5.30
N MET A 49 10.61 10.24 -5.54
CA MET A 49 10.26 9.10 -6.38
C MET A 49 9.21 8.22 -5.72
N CYS A 50 9.30 8.02 -4.39
CA CYS A 50 8.27 7.32 -3.64
C CYS A 50 6.92 8.05 -3.69
N LEU A 51 6.90 9.37 -3.41
CA LEU A 51 5.67 10.17 -3.46
C LEU A 51 5.04 10.18 -4.86
N LYS A 52 5.87 10.23 -5.91
CA LYS A 52 5.38 10.13 -7.29
C LYS A 52 4.73 8.77 -7.57
N ALA A 53 5.33 7.68 -7.10
CA ALA A 53 4.76 6.35 -7.24
C ALA A 53 3.46 6.20 -6.43
N TYR A 54 3.42 6.73 -5.19
CA TYR A 54 2.23 6.79 -4.35
C TYR A 54 1.09 7.57 -5.01
N ALA A 55 1.37 8.76 -5.54
CA ALA A 55 0.38 9.55 -6.28
C ALA A 55 -0.14 8.83 -7.53
N GLY A 56 0.69 7.98 -8.16
CA GLY A 56 0.29 7.14 -9.29
C GLY A 56 -0.69 6.02 -8.93
N LEU A 57 -0.89 5.72 -7.64
CA LEU A 57 -1.92 4.80 -7.18
C LEU A 57 -3.29 5.48 -7.02
N ILE A 58 -3.32 6.81 -6.88
CA ILE A 58 -4.55 7.58 -6.72
C ILE A 58 -5.35 7.54 -8.03
N GLY A 59 -6.62 7.17 -7.94
CA GLY A 59 -7.50 6.95 -9.09
C GLY A 59 -7.48 5.52 -9.61
N THR A 60 -6.75 4.61 -8.96
CA THR A 60 -6.81 3.16 -9.22
C THR A 60 -7.61 2.42 -8.15
N ILE A 61 -7.86 1.12 -8.36
CA ILE A 61 -8.44 0.26 -7.32
C ILE A 61 -7.57 0.13 -6.07
N MET A 62 -6.27 0.41 -6.17
CA MET A 62 -5.33 0.45 -5.05
C MET A 62 -5.14 1.86 -4.51
N THR A 63 -6.13 2.75 -4.64
CA THR A 63 -6.03 4.10 -4.05
C THR A 63 -6.05 3.96 -2.53
N PRO A 64 -4.95 4.33 -1.83
CA PRO A 64 -4.95 4.31 -0.37
C PRO A 64 -5.80 5.45 0.18
N ASN A 65 -6.40 5.24 1.35
CA ASN A 65 -7.15 6.28 2.06
C ASN A 65 -6.70 6.36 3.53
N TYR A 66 -7.00 7.46 4.21
CA TYR A 66 -6.68 7.62 5.62
C TYR A 66 -7.47 6.63 6.47
N VAL A 67 -6.77 5.97 7.40
CA VAL A 67 -7.37 4.99 8.33
C VAL A 67 -8.23 5.71 9.37
N SER A 68 -7.84 6.91 9.78
CA SER A 68 -8.60 7.75 10.71
C SER A 68 -8.31 9.23 10.49
N ASN A 69 -9.22 10.10 10.93
CA ASN A 69 -9.06 11.56 10.83
C ASN A 69 -8.01 12.13 11.79
N SER A 70 -7.49 11.31 12.70
CA SER A 70 -6.55 11.69 13.76
C SER A 70 -5.12 11.19 13.53
N SER A 71 -4.91 10.39 12.46
CA SER A 71 -3.63 9.79 12.11
C SER A 71 -3.25 10.16 10.67
N THR A 72 -1.96 10.25 10.37
CA THR A 72 -1.46 10.35 8.98
C THR A 72 -1.32 8.99 8.32
N GLU A 73 -1.72 7.91 8.99
CA GLU A 73 -1.70 6.56 8.45
C GLU A 73 -2.72 6.40 7.33
N VAL A 74 -2.22 5.85 6.23
CA VAL A 74 -3.01 5.49 5.06
C VAL A 74 -2.99 3.98 4.89
N SER A 75 -4.09 3.41 4.41
CA SER A 75 -4.16 1.99 4.09
C SER A 75 -4.96 1.75 2.81
N GLN A 76 -4.79 0.56 2.26
CA GLN A 76 -5.67 0.05 1.21
C GLN A 76 -7.04 -0.32 1.79
N TRP A 77 -8.06 -0.39 0.93
CA TRP A 77 -9.42 -0.77 1.30
C TRP A 77 -9.60 -2.29 1.43
N CYS A 78 -8.67 -2.96 2.12
CA CYS A 78 -8.65 -4.42 2.24
C CYS A 78 -8.18 -4.85 3.63
N THR A 79 -8.51 -6.08 4.02
CA THR A 79 -8.02 -6.70 5.26
C THR A 79 -7.27 -7.99 4.96
N CYS A 80 -6.48 -8.44 5.95
CA CYS A 80 -5.81 -9.74 5.90
C CYS A 80 -6.61 -10.84 6.61
N ASP A 81 -7.86 -10.57 7.00
CA ASP A 81 -8.71 -11.61 7.53
C ASP A 81 -9.00 -12.63 6.42
N GLY A 82 -9.03 -13.92 6.76
CA GLY A 82 -9.21 -15.00 5.78
C GLY A 82 -8.03 -15.28 4.83
N SER A 83 -6.93 -14.51 4.88
CA SER A 83 -5.77 -14.70 3.97
C SER A 83 -4.99 -16.02 4.15
N GLY A 84 -5.25 -16.79 5.22
CA GLY A 84 -4.64 -18.10 5.46
C GLY A 84 -3.11 -18.06 5.42
N ASN A 85 -2.50 -18.82 4.50
CA ASN A 85 -1.05 -18.90 4.36
C ASN A 85 -0.41 -17.62 3.79
N GLU A 86 -1.18 -16.79 3.07
CA GLU A 86 -0.72 -15.53 2.48
C GLU A 86 -0.82 -14.34 3.46
N TRP A 87 -1.21 -14.60 4.71
CA TRP A 87 -1.40 -13.57 5.73
C TRP A 87 -0.16 -12.68 5.92
N GLN A 88 1.05 -13.26 5.90
CA GLN A 88 2.29 -12.48 6.01
C GLN A 88 2.53 -11.57 4.80
N GLY A 89 2.22 -12.06 3.59
CA GLY A 89 2.31 -11.26 2.37
C GLY A 89 1.33 -10.10 2.40
N CYS A 90 0.08 -10.36 2.81
CA CYS A 90 -0.95 -9.35 2.99
C CYS A 90 -0.56 -8.29 4.03
N GLN A 91 -0.09 -8.71 5.21
CA GLN A 91 0.39 -7.80 6.26
C GLN A 91 1.49 -6.87 5.75
N ARG A 92 2.41 -7.40 4.93
CA ARG A 92 3.49 -6.61 4.35
C ARG A 92 2.99 -5.55 3.37
N ILE A 93 1.93 -5.84 2.61
CA ILE A 93 1.29 -4.85 1.74
C ILE A 93 0.65 -3.75 2.59
N LEU A 94 -0.14 -4.09 3.61
CA LEU A 94 -0.77 -3.08 4.47
C LEU A 94 0.27 -2.20 5.17
N HIS A 95 1.33 -2.78 5.74
CA HIS A 95 2.39 -2.04 6.41
C HIS A 95 3.19 -1.12 5.47
N MET A 96 3.28 -1.42 4.17
CA MET A 96 3.90 -0.51 3.20
C MET A 96 3.14 0.82 3.05
N PHE A 97 1.86 0.86 3.40
CA PHE A 97 1.06 2.09 3.41
C PHE A 97 1.00 2.72 4.80
N SER A 98 0.71 1.94 5.85
CA SER A 98 0.48 2.48 7.19
C SER A 98 1.77 2.79 7.95
N SER A 99 2.82 1.97 7.80
CA SER A 99 4.04 2.02 8.62
C SER A 99 5.30 2.14 7.77
N ASN A 100 5.29 3.03 6.77
CA ASN A 100 6.42 3.25 5.89
C ASN A 100 7.13 4.57 6.16
N ILE A 101 8.34 4.49 6.73
CA ILE A 101 9.18 5.65 7.03
C ILE A 101 9.51 6.46 5.77
N CYS A 102 9.71 5.81 4.62
CA CYS A 102 9.97 6.47 3.34
C CYS A 102 8.80 7.34 2.86
N LEU A 103 7.57 6.99 3.24
CA LEU A 103 6.37 7.76 2.91
C LEU A 103 6.15 8.90 3.92
N ARG A 104 6.49 8.67 5.20
CA ARG A 104 6.17 9.57 6.31
C ARG A 104 7.16 10.72 6.52
N GLU A 105 8.47 10.49 6.38
CA GLU A 105 9.53 11.49 6.61
C GLU A 105 9.66 12.48 5.45
#